data_AF-A0A6M4WWK3-F1
#
_entry.id   AF-A0A6M4WWK3-F1
#
_cell.length_a   1.000
_cell.length_b   1.000
_cell.length_c   1.000
_cell.angle_alpha   90.00
_cell.angle_beta   90.00
_cell.angle_gamma   90.00
#
_symmetry.space_group_name_H-M   'P 1'
#
loop_
_entity.id
_entity.type
_entity.pdbx_description
1 polymer ?
#
loop_
_entity_poly.entity_id
_entity_poly.type
_entity_poly.pdbx_seq_one_letter_code
_entity_poly.pdbx_strand_id
1 'polypeptide(L)'
;MSSAHGNDADRAAARRSLEGLALGDAFGERWFPLFRDPRQAYEEVRARRMPEERDWHWTDDTAMALGLIRVLDQYGEVRQRELALAFALGFDADPARGYGHGMHQLLPRLLQEPDRWPEFSRELFGGEGSLGNGSAMRVAPLGAWFRSSLRRVVEQATRSAEVTHAHPEGIAGAVAVAVAAALSARGQLSIAAVAELTPDSATRDGLARAAELPFTTEPWKASDVLGNGQRIRADDTVPFAVWCAARHPDDLVAALWATAEGFGDVDTTCAITGGIVAARTGVDAVPAPWLERREPLPGKAGHR
;
A
#
# COMPACT_ATOMS: atom_id res chain seq x y z
N MET A 1 -11.44 -12.95 -28.87
CA MET A 1 -10.85 -14.07 -28.09
C MET A 1 -9.61 -13.69 -27.27
N SER A 2 -9.09 -12.45 -27.38
CA SER A 2 -7.92 -11.94 -26.63
C SER A 2 -8.24 -11.39 -25.22
N SER A 3 -9.52 -11.17 -24.86
CA SER A 3 -9.89 -10.45 -23.63
C SER A 3 -9.98 -11.30 -22.35
N ALA A 4 -10.23 -12.61 -22.44
CA ALA A 4 -10.38 -13.46 -21.26
C ALA A 4 -9.02 -13.81 -20.61
N HIS A 5 -8.02 -14.16 -21.43
CA HIS A 5 -6.67 -14.53 -20.96
C HIS A 5 -5.90 -13.34 -20.37
N GLY A 6 -6.13 -12.11 -20.86
CA GLY A 6 -5.54 -10.90 -20.28
C GLY A 6 -6.06 -10.61 -18.87
N ASN A 7 -7.36 -10.85 -18.64
CA ASN A 7 -8.01 -10.60 -17.35
C ASN A 7 -7.53 -11.56 -16.25
N ASP A 8 -7.26 -12.84 -16.57
CA ASP A 8 -6.77 -13.81 -15.58
C ASP A 8 -5.32 -13.56 -15.15
N ALA A 9 -4.46 -13.18 -16.09
CA ALA A 9 -3.08 -12.80 -15.76
C ALA A 9 -3.01 -11.51 -14.92
N ASP A 10 -3.87 -10.53 -15.25
CA ASP A 10 -4.04 -9.28 -14.49
C ASP A 10 -4.53 -9.56 -13.06
N ARG A 11 -5.53 -10.43 -12.90
CA ARG A 11 -6.02 -10.91 -11.60
C ARG A 11 -4.93 -11.62 -10.79
N ALA A 12 -4.15 -12.50 -11.42
CA ALA A 12 -3.05 -13.19 -10.75
C ALA A 12 -1.97 -12.21 -10.26
N ALA A 13 -1.61 -11.21 -11.07
CA ALA A 13 -0.66 -10.17 -10.65
C ALA A 13 -1.20 -9.34 -9.46
N ALA A 14 -2.48 -8.98 -9.50
CA ALA A 14 -3.15 -8.30 -8.39
C ALA A 14 -3.15 -9.13 -7.10
N ARG A 15 -3.40 -10.44 -7.20
CA ARG A 15 -3.33 -11.35 -6.04
C ARG A 15 -1.93 -11.46 -5.47
N ARG A 16 -0.91 -11.59 -6.31
CA ARG A 16 0.49 -11.60 -5.85
C ARG A 16 0.86 -10.29 -5.13
N SER A 17 0.44 -9.15 -5.68
CA SER A 17 0.63 -7.84 -5.05
C SER A 17 -0.09 -7.76 -3.71
N LEU A 18 -1.34 -8.25 -3.60
CA LEU A 18 -2.09 -8.27 -2.33
C LEU A 18 -1.40 -9.12 -1.26
N GLU A 19 -0.85 -10.27 -1.62
CA GLU A 19 -0.09 -11.12 -0.67
C GLU A 19 1.16 -10.41 -0.14
N GLY A 20 1.90 -9.73 -1.01
CA GLY A 20 3.08 -8.97 -0.60
C GLY A 20 2.74 -7.74 0.22
N LEU A 21 1.66 -7.04 -0.11
CA LEU A 21 1.13 -5.93 0.68
C LEU A 21 0.80 -6.40 2.09
N ALA A 22 0.02 -7.48 2.20
CA ALA A 22 -0.38 -8.01 3.50
C ALA A 22 0.76 -8.61 4.31
N LEU A 23 1.78 -9.15 3.64
CA LEU A 23 3.01 -9.56 4.32
C LEU A 23 3.79 -8.35 4.83
N GLY A 24 3.92 -7.32 4.01
CA GLY A 24 4.62 -6.09 4.36
C GLY A 24 3.97 -5.35 5.52
N ASP A 25 2.66 -5.16 5.46
CA ASP A 25 1.81 -4.64 6.53
C ASP A 25 2.08 -5.39 7.85
N ALA A 26 1.80 -6.70 7.87
CA ALA A 26 1.89 -7.49 9.09
C ALA A 26 3.32 -7.57 9.67
N PHE A 27 4.33 -7.64 8.79
CA PHE A 27 5.74 -7.57 9.17
C PHE A 27 6.11 -6.20 9.73
N GLY A 28 5.66 -5.13 9.08
CA GLY A 28 5.96 -3.75 9.43
C GLY A 28 5.38 -3.37 10.79
N GLU A 29 4.16 -3.83 11.08
CA GLU A 29 3.46 -3.58 12.35
C GLU A 29 4.28 -4.07 13.56
N ARG A 30 5.07 -5.14 13.39
CA ARG A 30 5.87 -5.73 14.47
C ARG A 30 6.93 -4.77 15.03
N TRP A 31 7.27 -3.72 14.30
CA TRP A 31 8.32 -2.77 14.69
C TRP A 31 7.81 -1.58 15.49
N PHE A 32 6.50 -1.49 15.77
CA PHE A 32 5.95 -0.45 16.61
C PHE A 32 6.27 -0.64 18.11
N PRO A 33 6.26 0.46 18.90
CA PRO A 33 6.45 0.43 20.35
C PRO A 33 5.47 -0.47 21.11
N LEU A 34 4.35 -0.84 20.50
CA LEU A 34 3.39 -1.79 21.07
C LEU A 34 3.99 -3.19 21.27
N PHE A 35 4.93 -3.59 20.40
CA PHE A 35 5.49 -4.94 20.38
C PHE A 35 6.88 -5.02 20.98
N ARG A 36 7.69 -3.96 20.85
CA ARG A 36 9.06 -3.93 21.37
C ARG A 36 9.54 -2.51 21.64
N ASP A 37 10.55 -2.39 22.51
CA ASP A 37 11.20 -1.10 22.77
C ASP A 37 11.86 -0.54 21.49
N PRO A 38 11.84 0.79 21.23
CA PRO A 38 12.42 1.36 20.02
C PRO A 38 13.91 1.04 19.79
N ARG A 39 14.72 0.95 20.86
CA ARG A 39 16.13 0.58 20.73
C ARG A 39 16.28 -0.90 20.37
N GLN A 40 15.46 -1.76 20.97
CA GLN A 40 15.40 -3.18 20.61
C GLN A 40 14.99 -3.34 19.14
N ALA A 41 13.96 -2.63 18.67
CA ALA A 41 13.53 -2.63 17.27
C ALA A 41 14.70 -2.27 16.34
N TYR A 42 15.42 -1.20 16.64
CA TYR A 42 16.60 -0.77 15.88
C TYR A 42 17.67 -1.85 15.79
N GLU A 43 18.04 -2.45 16.91
CA GLU A 43 19.08 -3.49 16.97
C GLU A 43 18.65 -4.78 16.22
N GLU A 44 17.37 -5.13 16.28
CA GLU A 44 16.81 -6.30 15.59
C GLU A 44 16.67 -6.10 14.09
N VAL A 45 16.16 -4.95 13.64
CA VAL A 45 16.04 -4.63 12.22
C VAL A 45 17.41 -4.62 11.55
N ARG A 46 18.41 -3.94 12.15
CA ARG A 46 19.78 -3.91 11.64
C ARG A 46 20.41 -5.30 11.54
N ALA A 47 20.10 -6.17 12.50
CA ALA A 47 20.58 -7.55 12.52
C ALA A 47 19.73 -8.49 11.67
N ARG A 48 18.66 -8.00 11.03
CA ARG A 48 17.65 -8.79 10.29
C ARG A 48 17.10 -9.96 11.12
N ARG A 49 16.92 -9.72 12.42
CA ARG A 49 16.33 -10.70 13.34
C ARG A 49 14.82 -10.69 13.16
N MET A 50 14.29 -11.77 12.61
CA MET A 50 12.86 -11.96 12.42
C MET A 50 12.07 -11.73 13.74
N PRO A 51 10.93 -11.01 13.70
CA PRO A 51 10.04 -10.86 14.85
C PRO A 51 9.67 -12.20 15.51
N GLU A 52 9.73 -12.25 16.85
CA GLU A 52 9.48 -13.47 17.62
C GLU A 52 7.98 -13.79 17.79
N GLU A 53 7.12 -12.76 17.66
CA GLU A 53 5.67 -12.86 17.79
C GLU A 53 5.14 -13.97 16.89
N ARG A 54 4.25 -14.80 17.43
CA ARG A 54 3.70 -15.95 16.71
C ARG A 54 2.72 -15.53 15.63
N ASP A 55 1.90 -14.53 15.90
CA ASP A 55 0.83 -14.09 15.00
C ASP A 55 1.13 -12.65 14.58
N TRP A 56 1.37 -12.46 13.28
CA TRP A 56 1.56 -11.14 12.66
C TRP A 56 0.24 -10.77 12.02
N HIS A 57 -0.56 -10.02 12.76
CA HIS A 57 -1.81 -9.46 12.25
C HIS A 57 -1.50 -8.42 11.17
N TRP A 58 -2.37 -8.33 10.17
CA TRP A 58 -2.36 -7.21 9.24
C TRP A 58 -3.34 -6.13 9.71
N THR A 59 -3.12 -4.87 9.32
CA THR A 59 -3.83 -3.68 9.79
C THR A 59 -4.89 -3.20 8.79
N ASP A 60 -5.31 -1.93 8.90
CA ASP A 60 -6.22 -1.30 7.97
C ASP A 60 -5.66 -1.20 6.55
N ASP A 61 -4.34 -1.21 6.37
CA ASP A 61 -3.67 -1.31 5.07
C ASP A 61 -4.22 -2.47 4.24
N THR A 62 -4.13 -3.68 4.80
CA THR A 62 -4.65 -4.90 4.18
C THR A 62 -6.16 -4.93 4.16
N ALA A 63 -6.83 -4.48 5.24
CA ALA A 63 -8.29 -4.48 5.30
C ALA A 63 -8.91 -3.65 4.16
N MET A 64 -8.37 -2.45 3.91
CA MET A 64 -8.80 -1.60 2.82
C MET A 64 -8.36 -2.17 1.46
N ALA A 65 -7.17 -2.77 1.33
CA ALA A 65 -6.76 -3.43 0.09
C ALA A 65 -7.70 -4.60 -0.29
N LEU A 66 -8.17 -5.37 0.70
CA LEU A 66 -9.16 -6.44 0.51
C LEU A 66 -10.50 -5.90 0.01
N GLY A 67 -10.98 -4.79 0.59
CA GLY A 67 -12.19 -4.10 0.13
C GLY A 67 -12.08 -3.64 -1.32
N LEU A 68 -10.92 -3.08 -1.70
CA LEU A 68 -10.64 -2.65 -3.07
C LEU A 68 -10.63 -3.82 -4.05
N ILE A 69 -9.91 -4.90 -3.75
CA ILE A 69 -9.85 -6.07 -4.62
C ILE A 69 -11.23 -6.72 -4.78
N ARG A 70 -12.05 -6.77 -3.72
CA ARG A 70 -13.42 -7.30 -3.81
C ARG A 70 -14.27 -6.54 -4.85
N VAL A 71 -14.15 -5.21 -4.89
CA VAL A 71 -14.84 -4.39 -5.90
C VAL A 71 -14.30 -4.67 -7.30
N LEU A 72 -12.98 -4.79 -7.46
CA LEU A 72 -12.38 -5.13 -8.76
C LEU A 72 -12.78 -6.53 -9.24
N ASP A 73 -12.84 -7.51 -8.35
CA ASP A 73 -13.31 -8.87 -8.67
C ASP A 73 -14.74 -8.87 -9.19
N GLN A 74 -15.62 -8.11 -8.53
CA GLN A 74 -17.04 -8.08 -8.85
C GLN A 74 -17.37 -7.24 -10.09
N TYR A 75 -16.70 -6.09 -10.26
CA TYR A 75 -17.08 -5.10 -11.28
C TYR A 75 -16.03 -4.90 -12.38
N GLY A 76 -14.80 -5.39 -12.21
CA GLY A 76 -13.69 -5.21 -13.17
C GLY A 76 -13.10 -3.79 -13.22
N GLU A 77 -13.61 -2.90 -12.39
CA GLU A 77 -13.23 -1.49 -12.25
C GLU A 77 -13.68 -0.96 -10.89
N VAL A 78 -13.10 0.17 -10.48
CA VAL A 78 -13.53 0.92 -9.32
C VAL A 78 -14.89 1.53 -9.60
N ARG A 79 -15.88 1.16 -8.78
CA ARG A 79 -17.13 1.90 -8.65
C ARG A 79 -17.17 2.51 -7.26
N GLN A 80 -17.17 3.84 -7.20
CA GLN A 80 -16.81 4.58 -5.99
C GLN A 80 -17.82 4.40 -4.86
N ARG A 81 -19.11 4.32 -5.19
CA ARG A 81 -20.18 4.01 -4.23
C ARG A 81 -19.99 2.61 -3.63
N GLU A 82 -19.74 1.62 -4.46
CA GLU A 82 -19.53 0.24 -4.03
C GLU A 82 -18.23 0.08 -3.24
N LEU A 83 -17.19 0.85 -3.58
CA LEU A 83 -15.95 0.93 -2.83
C LEU A 83 -16.14 1.60 -1.47
N ALA A 84 -16.91 2.69 -1.41
CA ALA A 84 -17.29 3.35 -0.16
C ALA A 84 -17.99 2.36 0.79
N LEU A 85 -18.96 1.61 0.26
CA LEU A 85 -19.67 0.59 1.03
C LEU A 85 -18.74 -0.57 1.43
N ALA A 86 -17.86 -1.03 0.55
CA ALA A 86 -16.91 -2.09 0.86
C ALA A 86 -15.94 -1.71 1.99
N PHE A 87 -15.43 -0.48 2.00
CA PHE A 87 -14.61 0.03 3.09
C PHE A 87 -15.41 0.18 4.38
N ALA A 88 -16.62 0.73 4.30
CA ALA A 88 -17.49 0.89 5.47
C ALA A 88 -17.84 -0.44 6.14
N LEU A 89 -18.19 -1.46 5.35
CA LEU A 89 -18.44 -2.83 5.85
C LEU A 89 -17.18 -3.49 6.42
N GLY A 90 -16.02 -3.24 5.82
CA GLY A 90 -14.74 -3.74 6.35
C GLY A 90 -14.40 -3.14 7.71
N PHE A 91 -14.63 -1.83 7.88
CA PHE A 91 -14.48 -1.14 9.15
C PHE A 91 -15.49 -1.58 10.21
N ASP A 92 -16.77 -1.74 9.83
CA ASP A 92 -17.82 -2.19 10.76
C ASP A 92 -17.55 -3.60 11.29
N ALA A 93 -17.00 -4.48 10.46
CA ALA A 93 -16.64 -5.83 10.86
C ALA A 93 -15.49 -5.88 11.89
N ASP A 94 -14.52 -4.95 11.79
CA ASP A 94 -13.39 -4.88 12.72
C ASP A 94 -12.79 -3.46 12.76
N PRO A 95 -13.34 -2.56 13.61
CA PRO A 95 -12.86 -1.18 13.70
C PRO A 95 -11.52 -1.05 14.44
N ALA A 96 -10.98 -2.15 15.00
CA ALA A 96 -9.75 -2.16 15.78
C ALA A 96 -8.49 -2.44 14.93
N ARG A 97 -8.61 -2.45 13.59
CA ARG A 97 -7.51 -2.74 12.66
C ARG A 97 -6.43 -1.67 12.51
N GLY A 98 -6.51 -0.54 13.22
CA GLY A 98 -5.50 0.52 13.14
C GLY A 98 -5.91 1.77 12.37
N TYR A 99 -7.17 1.83 11.89
CA TYR A 99 -7.69 2.95 11.10
C TYR A 99 -7.35 4.34 11.67
N GLY A 100 -6.87 5.22 10.80
CA GLY A 100 -6.61 6.62 11.15
C GLY A 100 -7.87 7.38 11.58
N HIS A 101 -7.69 8.46 12.35
CA HIS A 101 -8.79 9.26 12.92
C HIS A 101 -9.85 9.71 11.91
N GLY A 102 -9.43 10.12 10.70
CA GLY A 102 -10.35 10.52 9.63
C GLY A 102 -11.26 9.37 9.17
N MET A 103 -10.77 8.12 9.19
CA MET A 103 -11.56 6.95 8.80
C MET A 103 -12.60 6.60 9.87
N HIS A 104 -12.29 6.76 11.16
CA HIS A 104 -13.27 6.63 12.23
C HIS A 104 -14.43 7.64 12.14
N GLN A 105 -14.21 8.79 11.50
CA GLN A 105 -15.28 9.76 11.22
C GLN A 105 -16.04 9.43 9.93
N LEU A 106 -15.32 9.01 8.88
CA LEU A 106 -15.86 8.82 7.54
C LEU A 106 -16.64 7.51 7.39
N LEU A 107 -16.03 6.38 7.73
CA LEU A 107 -16.53 5.05 7.38
C LEU A 107 -17.89 4.72 8.01
N PRO A 108 -18.18 5.08 9.28
CA PRO A 108 -19.53 4.90 9.84
C PRO A 108 -20.61 5.69 9.09
N ARG A 109 -20.29 6.88 8.58
CA ARG A 109 -21.23 7.68 7.77
C ARG A 109 -21.49 7.04 6.42
N LEU A 110 -20.44 6.51 5.77
CA LEU A 110 -20.56 5.79 4.50
C LEU A 110 -21.35 4.49 4.61
N LEU A 111 -21.37 3.85 5.79
CA LEU A 111 -22.21 2.68 6.03
C LEU A 111 -23.71 3.03 5.92
N GLN A 112 -24.09 4.24 6.36
CA GLN A 112 -25.47 4.71 6.34
C GLN A 112 -25.85 5.34 4.99
N GLU A 113 -24.96 6.15 4.42
CA GLU A 113 -25.21 6.94 3.21
C GLU A 113 -24.04 6.81 2.21
N PRO A 114 -23.81 5.63 1.59
CA PRO A 114 -22.64 5.38 0.74
C PRO A 114 -22.59 6.25 -0.51
N ASP A 115 -23.75 6.72 -0.98
CA ASP A 115 -23.87 7.64 -2.12
C ASP A 115 -23.27 9.02 -1.84
N ARG A 116 -23.11 9.38 -0.56
CA ARG A 116 -22.56 10.67 -0.12
C ARG A 116 -21.04 10.65 0.11
N TRP A 117 -20.36 9.63 -0.43
CA TRP A 117 -18.90 9.56 -0.39
C TRP A 117 -18.20 10.82 -0.92
N PRO A 118 -18.66 11.51 -2.00
CA PRO A 118 -17.96 12.69 -2.50
C PRO A 118 -18.01 13.84 -1.52
N GLU A 119 -19.13 14.04 -0.82
CA GLU A 119 -19.28 15.10 0.18
C GLU A 119 -18.49 14.75 1.43
N PHE A 120 -18.66 13.54 1.97
CA PHE A 120 -18.04 13.16 3.23
C PHE A 120 -16.52 13.10 3.16
N SER A 121 -15.96 12.63 2.03
CA SER A 121 -14.50 12.62 1.87
C SER A 121 -13.90 14.02 1.77
N ARG A 122 -14.62 14.96 1.13
CA ARG A 122 -14.18 16.37 1.02
C ARG A 122 -14.32 17.13 2.34
N GLU A 123 -15.35 16.85 3.13
CA GLU A 123 -15.59 17.50 4.43
C GLU A 123 -14.48 17.26 5.46
N LEU A 124 -13.71 16.16 5.32
CA LEU A 124 -12.59 15.87 6.21
C LEU A 124 -11.57 17.02 6.25
N PHE A 125 -10.96 17.21 7.42
CA PHE A 125 -9.91 18.21 7.65
C PHE A 125 -10.32 19.65 7.27
N GLY A 126 -11.56 20.03 7.61
CA GLY A 126 -12.05 21.39 7.37
C GLY A 126 -12.42 21.69 5.92
N GLY A 127 -12.69 20.66 5.11
CA GLY A 127 -13.09 20.82 3.72
C GLY A 127 -11.97 20.61 2.69
N GLU A 128 -10.73 20.36 3.15
CA GLU A 128 -9.58 20.12 2.27
C GLU A 128 -9.47 18.66 1.81
N GLY A 129 -10.13 17.74 2.51
CA GLY A 129 -9.96 16.30 2.34
C GLY A 129 -8.66 15.78 2.97
N SER A 130 -8.52 14.45 3.06
CA SER A 130 -7.31 13.84 3.63
C SER A 130 -6.15 13.82 2.63
N LEU A 131 -5.00 14.38 3.03
CA LEU A 131 -3.71 14.23 2.35
C LEU A 131 -2.90 13.00 2.83
N GLY A 132 -3.52 12.14 3.64
CA GLY A 132 -2.88 10.99 4.25
C GLY A 132 -2.42 9.92 3.25
N ASN A 133 -1.55 9.04 3.73
CA ASN A 133 -1.03 7.89 2.97
C ASN A 133 -2.04 6.72 2.86
N GLY A 134 -3.19 6.77 3.55
CA GLY A 134 -4.16 5.68 3.58
C GLY A 134 -4.82 5.32 2.24
N SER A 135 -4.75 6.21 1.26
CA SER A 135 -5.12 5.87 -0.13
C SER A 135 -3.99 5.16 -0.90
N ALA A 136 -2.73 5.47 -0.58
CA ALA A 136 -1.55 4.87 -1.17
C ALA A 136 -1.27 3.47 -0.60
N MET A 137 -1.52 3.26 0.70
CA MET A 137 -1.22 2.01 1.39
C MET A 137 -1.92 0.77 0.79
N ARG A 138 -3.12 0.96 0.24
CA ARG A 138 -4.02 -0.11 -0.22
C ARG A 138 -4.01 -0.39 -1.72
N VAL A 139 -3.32 0.43 -2.52
CA VAL A 139 -3.63 0.55 -3.98
C VAL A 139 -2.69 -0.24 -4.89
N ALA A 140 -1.56 -0.76 -4.38
CA ALA A 140 -0.62 -1.54 -5.20
C ALA A 140 -1.30 -2.70 -5.97
N PRO A 141 -2.23 -3.48 -5.39
CA PRO A 141 -2.94 -4.53 -6.11
C PRO A 141 -3.79 -4.03 -7.28
N LEU A 142 -4.37 -2.83 -7.19
CA LEU A 142 -5.09 -2.19 -8.30
C LEU A 142 -4.14 -1.82 -9.44
N GLY A 143 -2.94 -1.35 -9.12
CA GLY A 143 -1.89 -1.09 -10.10
C GLY A 143 -1.53 -2.36 -10.89
N ALA A 144 -1.29 -3.46 -10.17
CA ALA A 144 -1.02 -4.75 -10.78
C ALA A 144 -2.20 -5.30 -11.60
N TRP A 145 -3.46 -5.05 -11.17
CA TRP A 145 -4.67 -5.42 -11.91
C TRP A 145 -4.76 -4.69 -13.25
N PHE A 146 -4.50 -3.38 -13.29
CA PHE A 146 -4.56 -2.61 -14.53
C PHE A 146 -3.21 -2.53 -15.24
N ARG A 147 -2.26 -3.43 -14.93
CA ARG A 147 -0.91 -3.41 -15.51
C ARG A 147 -0.91 -3.44 -17.02
N SER A 148 -1.97 -3.83 -17.73
CA SER A 148 -2.01 -3.78 -19.19
C SER A 148 -2.18 -2.34 -19.76
N SER A 149 -2.57 -1.35 -18.94
CA SER A 149 -2.76 0.05 -19.38
C SER A 149 -2.49 1.05 -18.25
N LEU A 150 -1.36 1.78 -18.32
CA LEU A 150 -1.01 2.80 -17.31
C LEU A 150 -2.03 3.93 -17.26
N ARG A 151 -2.69 4.25 -18.39
CA ARG A 151 -3.81 5.20 -18.40
C ARG A 151 -4.95 4.73 -17.48
N ARG A 152 -5.31 3.45 -17.53
CA ARG A 152 -6.32 2.88 -16.63
C ARG A 152 -5.82 2.81 -15.20
N VAL A 153 -4.54 2.55 -14.97
CA VAL A 153 -3.95 2.58 -13.62
C VAL A 153 -4.17 3.95 -12.98
N VAL A 154 -3.78 5.03 -13.67
CA VAL A 154 -3.96 6.41 -13.18
C VAL A 154 -5.44 6.71 -12.93
N GLU A 155 -6.31 6.45 -13.92
CA GLU A 155 -7.75 6.71 -13.82
C GLU A 155 -8.40 5.99 -12.62
N GLN A 156 -8.10 4.70 -12.45
CA GLN A 156 -8.73 3.86 -11.44
C GLN A 156 -8.14 4.10 -10.04
N ALA A 157 -6.84 4.39 -9.94
CA ALA A 157 -6.20 4.80 -8.69
C ALA A 157 -6.79 6.11 -8.17
N THR A 158 -6.95 7.12 -9.04
CA THR A 158 -7.61 8.38 -8.69
C THR A 158 -9.02 8.14 -8.16
N ARG A 159 -9.85 7.41 -8.92
CA ARG A 159 -11.23 7.08 -8.48
C ARG A 159 -11.25 6.35 -7.13
N SER A 160 -10.27 5.47 -6.87
CA SER A 160 -10.19 4.73 -5.61
C SER A 160 -9.78 5.61 -4.42
N ALA A 161 -8.96 6.63 -4.66
CA ALA A 161 -8.47 7.54 -3.63
C ALA A 161 -9.58 8.50 -3.18
N GLU A 162 -10.29 9.09 -4.15
CA GLU A 162 -11.37 10.08 -3.95
C GLU A 162 -12.46 9.65 -2.95
N VAL A 163 -12.66 8.35 -2.76
CA VAL A 163 -13.64 7.80 -1.81
C VAL A 163 -13.32 8.15 -0.35
N THR A 164 -12.05 8.41 -0.04
CA THR A 164 -11.56 8.63 1.35
C THR A 164 -10.56 9.79 1.47
N HIS A 165 -9.84 10.08 0.40
CA HIS A 165 -8.76 11.07 0.32
C HIS A 165 -9.04 11.98 -0.88
N ALA A 166 -9.90 12.98 -0.69
CA ALA A 166 -10.22 13.95 -1.74
C ALA A 166 -9.13 15.00 -1.97
N HIS A 167 -8.14 15.11 -1.08
CA HIS A 167 -7.04 16.05 -1.23
C HIS A 167 -6.11 15.62 -2.39
N PRO A 168 -5.65 16.54 -3.26
CA PRO A 168 -4.78 16.22 -4.40
C PRO A 168 -3.53 15.43 -4.03
N GLU A 169 -2.91 15.74 -2.90
CA GLU A 169 -1.72 15.04 -2.38
C GLU A 169 -1.99 13.55 -2.07
N GLY A 170 -3.13 13.23 -1.44
CA GLY A 170 -3.51 11.84 -1.16
C GLY A 170 -3.76 11.07 -2.46
N ILE A 171 -4.47 11.71 -3.41
CA ILE A 171 -4.70 11.16 -4.76
C ILE A 171 -3.37 10.89 -5.47
N ALA A 172 -2.43 11.83 -5.42
CA ALA A 172 -1.12 11.67 -6.05
C ALA A 172 -0.34 10.49 -5.45
N GLY A 173 -0.39 10.30 -4.13
CA GLY A 173 0.17 9.13 -3.46
C GLY A 173 -0.40 7.81 -3.98
N ALA A 174 -1.73 7.73 -4.13
CA ALA A 174 -2.37 6.53 -4.65
C ALA A 174 -1.99 6.24 -6.12
N VAL A 175 -1.94 7.28 -6.95
CA VAL A 175 -1.51 7.14 -8.36
C VAL A 175 -0.07 6.66 -8.43
N ALA A 176 0.84 7.25 -7.65
CA ALA A 176 2.25 6.87 -7.62
C ALA A 176 2.45 5.39 -7.28
N VAL A 177 1.82 4.91 -6.20
CA VAL A 177 1.96 3.51 -5.76
C VAL A 177 1.34 2.55 -6.79
N ALA A 178 0.17 2.88 -7.35
CA ALA A 178 -0.46 2.05 -8.36
C ALA A 178 0.39 1.96 -9.64
N VAL A 179 0.97 3.07 -10.09
CA VAL A 179 1.88 3.09 -11.25
C VAL A 179 3.14 2.28 -10.96
N ALA A 180 3.73 2.42 -9.77
CA ALA A 180 4.90 1.63 -9.36
C ALA A 180 4.60 0.12 -9.39
N ALA A 181 3.48 -0.31 -8.82
CA ALA A 181 3.08 -1.72 -8.83
C ALA A 181 2.80 -2.24 -10.25
N ALA A 182 2.16 -1.44 -11.11
CA ALA A 182 1.93 -1.78 -12.50
C ALA A 182 3.23 -1.96 -13.29
N LEU A 183 4.19 -1.05 -13.11
CA LEU A 183 5.51 -1.13 -13.73
C LEU A 183 6.34 -2.29 -13.18
N SER A 184 6.27 -2.55 -11.87
CA SER A 184 6.90 -3.72 -11.24
C SER A 184 6.38 -5.03 -11.84
N ALA A 185 5.06 -5.20 -11.95
CA ALA A 185 4.44 -6.37 -12.56
C ALA A 185 4.80 -6.56 -14.05
N ARG A 186 5.28 -5.52 -14.72
CA ARG A 186 5.81 -5.57 -16.10
C ARG A 186 7.32 -5.84 -16.15
N GLY A 187 8.02 -5.87 -15.02
CA GLY A 187 9.49 -5.92 -14.96
C GLY A 187 10.15 -4.60 -15.38
N GLN A 188 9.45 -3.47 -15.24
CA GLN A 188 9.82 -2.16 -15.78
C GLN A 188 9.80 -1.05 -14.71
N LEU A 189 9.90 -1.40 -13.43
CA LEU A 189 9.86 -0.42 -12.34
C LEU A 189 11.00 0.61 -12.49
N SER A 190 10.62 1.87 -12.62
CA SER A 190 11.52 3.02 -12.70
C SER A 190 10.90 4.17 -11.92
N ILE A 191 11.61 4.70 -10.91
CA ILE A 191 11.11 5.80 -10.07
C ILE A 191 10.79 7.05 -10.91
N ALA A 192 11.62 7.37 -11.91
CA ALA A 192 11.39 8.50 -12.81
C ALA A 192 10.06 8.38 -13.58
N ALA A 193 9.78 7.22 -14.19
CA ALA A 193 8.52 6.94 -14.87
C ALA A 193 7.30 6.98 -13.92
N VAL A 194 7.49 6.59 -12.66
CA VAL A 194 6.45 6.78 -11.63
C VAL A 194 6.20 8.28 -11.41
N ALA A 195 7.25 9.08 -11.21
CA ALA A 195 7.15 10.53 -11.02
C ALA A 195 6.50 11.25 -12.22
N GLU A 196 6.77 10.80 -13.46
CA GLU A 196 6.17 11.36 -14.66
C GLU A 196 4.65 11.18 -14.73
N LEU A 197 4.13 10.07 -14.20
CA LEU A 197 2.71 9.73 -14.22
C LEU A 197 1.96 10.14 -12.95
N THR A 198 2.68 10.55 -11.91
CA THR A 198 2.10 11.13 -10.70
C THR A 198 1.66 12.57 -10.97
N PRO A 199 0.43 12.98 -10.59
CA PRO A 199 -0.01 14.37 -10.67
C PRO A 199 0.93 15.35 -9.96
N ASP A 200 0.95 16.61 -10.39
CA ASP A 200 1.76 17.66 -9.76
C ASP A 200 1.44 17.78 -8.25
N SER A 201 2.43 17.47 -7.40
CA SER A 201 2.26 17.37 -5.94
C SER A 201 3.62 17.29 -5.22
N ALA A 202 3.62 17.38 -3.89
CA ALA A 202 4.83 17.16 -3.10
C ALA A 202 5.32 15.71 -3.18
N THR A 203 4.40 14.74 -3.34
CA THR A 203 4.73 13.33 -3.63
C THR A 203 5.53 13.21 -4.92
N ARG A 204 5.12 13.91 -5.99
CA ARG A 204 5.85 13.90 -7.27
C ARG A 204 7.27 14.44 -7.11
N ASP A 205 7.42 15.55 -6.38
CA ASP A 205 8.74 16.13 -6.08
C ASP A 205 9.60 15.20 -5.21
N GLY A 206 8.99 14.49 -4.27
CA GLY A 206 9.62 13.42 -3.51
C GLY A 206 10.12 12.27 -4.38
N LEU A 207 9.30 11.81 -5.34
CA LEU A 207 9.69 10.76 -6.28
C LEU A 207 10.82 11.21 -7.22
N ALA A 208 10.81 12.47 -7.66
CA ALA A 208 11.91 13.03 -8.44
C ALA A 208 13.23 13.00 -7.65
N ARG A 209 13.19 13.39 -6.37
CA ARG A 209 14.36 13.26 -5.46
C ARG A 209 14.77 11.81 -5.26
N ALA A 210 13.81 10.89 -5.11
CA ALA A 210 14.08 9.47 -4.96
C ALA A 210 14.74 8.87 -6.21
N ALA A 211 14.37 9.32 -7.41
CA ALA A 211 14.97 8.87 -8.67
C ALA A 211 16.47 9.22 -8.77
N GLU A 212 16.88 10.33 -8.16
CA GLU A 212 18.28 10.79 -8.14
C GLU A 212 19.08 10.23 -6.94
N LEU A 213 18.42 9.59 -5.97
CA LEU A 213 19.07 9.09 -4.76
C LEU A 213 19.74 7.72 -5.02
N PRO A 214 21.07 7.59 -4.89
CA PRO A 214 21.77 6.34 -5.22
C PRO A 214 21.33 5.18 -4.32
N PHE A 215 21.15 3.99 -4.90
CA PHE A 215 20.83 2.76 -4.14
C PHE A 215 21.95 2.26 -3.22
N THR A 216 23.14 2.85 -3.30
CA THR A 216 24.22 2.67 -2.30
C THR A 216 23.95 3.43 -0.99
N THR A 217 22.93 4.29 -0.95
CA THR A 217 22.49 4.98 0.27
C THR A 217 21.94 3.96 1.26
N GLU A 218 22.34 4.07 2.53
CA GLU A 218 21.75 3.28 3.61
C GLU A 218 20.26 3.62 3.75
N PRO A 219 19.36 2.63 3.91
CA PRO A 219 17.91 2.89 3.89
C PRO A 219 17.46 3.93 4.94
N TRP A 220 18.01 3.88 6.15
CA TRP A 220 17.71 4.88 7.19
C TRP A 220 18.12 6.32 6.82
N LYS A 221 19.14 6.50 5.96
CA LYS A 221 19.48 7.83 5.43
C LYS A 221 18.57 8.24 4.29
N ALA A 222 18.14 7.26 3.47
CA ALA A 222 17.18 7.53 2.41
C ALA A 222 15.83 7.97 3.01
N SER A 223 15.41 7.36 4.11
CA SER A 223 14.18 7.73 4.81
C SER A 223 14.23 9.14 5.41
N ASP A 224 15.38 9.60 5.92
CA ASP A 224 15.57 10.99 6.38
C ASP A 224 15.37 12.02 5.24
N VAL A 225 15.68 11.64 4.00
CA VAL A 225 15.58 12.53 2.82
C VAL A 225 14.18 12.45 2.18
N LEU A 226 13.60 11.26 2.14
CA LEU A 226 12.40 10.94 1.35
C LEU A 226 11.12 10.88 2.19
N GLY A 227 11.25 10.91 3.53
CA GLY A 227 10.16 10.71 4.47
C GLY A 227 9.95 9.22 4.79
N ASN A 228 9.56 8.93 6.02
CA ASN A 228 9.34 7.56 6.51
C ASN A 228 7.90 7.34 7.01
N GLY A 229 6.99 8.23 6.64
CA GLY A 229 5.58 8.21 6.97
C GLY A 229 5.23 8.71 8.36
N GLN A 230 6.19 9.15 9.19
CA GLN A 230 5.88 9.68 10.54
C GLN A 230 4.84 10.80 10.56
N ARG A 231 4.70 11.55 9.46
CA ARG A 231 3.68 12.61 9.34
C ARG A 231 2.30 12.08 8.91
N ILE A 232 2.18 10.80 8.57
CA ILE A 232 0.98 10.13 8.03
C ILE A 232 0.49 10.87 6.76
N ARG A 233 1.41 11.19 5.86
CA ARG A 233 1.15 11.95 4.62
C ARG A 233 1.68 11.18 3.41
N ALA A 234 1.00 11.30 2.27
CA ALA A 234 1.46 10.69 1.03
C ALA A 234 2.90 11.14 0.66
N ASP A 235 3.19 12.45 0.73
CA ASP A 235 4.52 13.02 0.40
C ASP A 235 5.63 12.57 1.35
N ASP A 236 5.26 12.16 2.57
CA ASP A 236 6.18 11.69 3.59
C ASP A 236 6.39 10.17 3.57
N THR A 237 5.64 9.43 2.75
CA THR A 237 5.59 7.96 2.82
C THR A 237 5.98 7.33 1.49
N VAL A 238 5.35 7.79 0.42
CA VAL A 238 5.40 7.15 -0.89
C VAL A 238 6.79 7.20 -1.53
N PRO A 239 7.54 8.32 -1.49
CA PRO A 239 8.86 8.38 -2.14
C PRO A 239 9.84 7.33 -1.60
N PHE A 240 9.91 7.15 -0.28
CA PHE A 240 10.80 6.16 0.34
C PHE A 240 10.36 4.72 0.05
N ALA A 241 9.07 4.42 0.14
CA ALA A 241 8.56 3.07 -0.15
C ALA A 241 8.81 2.67 -1.63
N VAL A 242 8.60 3.59 -2.58
CA VAL A 242 8.91 3.35 -4.00
C VAL A 242 10.42 3.19 -4.22
N TRP A 243 11.25 3.95 -3.50
CA TRP A 243 12.70 3.82 -3.56
C TRP A 243 13.18 2.45 -3.06
N CYS A 244 12.67 1.96 -1.93
CA CYS A 244 12.98 0.63 -1.42
C CYS A 244 12.55 -0.48 -2.38
N ALA A 245 11.35 -0.35 -2.97
CA ALA A 245 10.87 -1.31 -3.96
C ALA A 245 11.75 -1.33 -5.22
N ALA A 246 12.18 -0.16 -5.71
CA ALA A 246 13.05 -0.06 -6.88
C ALA A 246 14.50 -0.50 -6.61
N ARG A 247 14.97 -0.40 -5.36
CA ARG A 247 16.26 -0.94 -4.91
C ARG A 247 16.30 -2.46 -4.93
N HIS A 248 15.16 -3.10 -4.62
CA HIS A 248 15.03 -4.55 -4.46
C HIS A 248 13.87 -5.12 -5.31
N PRO A 249 13.85 -4.92 -6.64
CA PRO A 249 12.69 -5.22 -7.47
C PRO A 249 12.41 -6.73 -7.60
N ASP A 250 13.40 -7.56 -7.30
CA ASP A 250 13.36 -9.03 -7.42
C ASP A 250 13.50 -9.75 -6.05
N ASP A 251 13.59 -9.00 -4.94
CA ASP A 251 13.82 -9.56 -3.60
C ASP A 251 12.89 -8.90 -2.58
N LEU A 252 11.73 -9.51 -2.37
CA LEU A 252 10.71 -9.02 -1.43
C LEU A 252 11.22 -8.95 0.00
N VAL A 253 12.03 -9.92 0.45
CA VAL A 253 12.50 -9.95 1.84
C VAL A 253 13.54 -8.87 2.08
N ALA A 254 14.48 -8.69 1.15
CA ALA A 254 15.44 -7.59 1.24
C ALA A 254 14.74 -6.22 1.15
N ALA A 255 13.70 -6.09 0.32
CA ALA A 255 12.90 -4.87 0.23
C ALA A 255 12.24 -4.53 1.57
N LEU A 256 11.58 -5.50 2.23
CA LEU A 256 10.91 -5.29 3.52
C LEU A 256 11.91 -4.93 4.63
N TRP A 257 13.07 -5.60 4.70
CA TRP A 257 14.11 -5.23 5.67
C TRP A 257 14.66 -3.82 5.43
N ALA A 258 14.94 -3.47 4.17
CA ALA A 258 15.41 -2.13 3.83
C ALA A 258 14.36 -1.06 4.19
N THR A 259 13.07 -1.34 3.98
CA THR A 259 12.00 -0.42 4.36
C THR A 259 11.88 -0.28 5.88
N ALA A 260 11.95 -1.37 6.64
CA ALA A 260 11.86 -1.33 8.10
C ALA A 260 13.01 -0.54 8.75
N GLU A 261 14.19 -0.49 8.13
CA GLU A 261 15.31 0.35 8.58
C GLU A 261 14.99 1.85 8.59
N GLY A 262 13.98 2.30 7.82
CA GLY A 262 13.54 3.70 7.79
C GLY A 262 12.71 4.13 8.99
N PHE A 263 12.17 3.17 9.77
CA PHE A 263 11.24 3.42 10.89
C PHE A 263 10.06 4.32 10.49
N GLY A 264 9.35 4.90 11.47
CA GLY A 264 8.20 5.75 11.22
C GLY A 264 6.90 4.97 11.11
N ASP A 265 6.22 5.10 9.98
CA ASP A 265 4.97 4.41 9.67
C ASP A 265 5.29 3.09 8.96
N VAL A 266 5.83 2.15 9.74
CA VAL A 266 6.59 1.00 9.22
C VAL A 266 5.67 -0.01 8.55
N ASP A 267 4.49 -0.28 9.10
CA ASP A 267 3.45 -1.09 8.46
C ASP A 267 3.09 -0.53 7.08
N THR A 268 2.78 0.77 6.98
CA THR A 268 2.35 1.41 5.74
C THR A 268 3.45 1.42 4.69
N THR A 269 4.67 1.82 5.06
CA THR A 269 5.79 1.83 4.12
C THR A 269 6.13 0.41 3.65
N CYS A 270 6.06 -0.59 4.53
CA CYS A 270 6.26 -1.99 4.18
C CYS A 270 5.11 -2.56 3.34
N ALA A 271 3.86 -2.20 3.60
CA ALA A 271 2.69 -2.59 2.82
C ALA A 271 2.80 -2.09 1.36
N ILE A 272 3.14 -0.82 1.19
CA ILE A 272 3.40 -0.22 -0.13
C ILE A 272 4.56 -0.93 -0.83
N THR A 273 5.71 -1.06 -0.15
CA THR A 273 6.92 -1.69 -0.72
C THR A 273 6.63 -3.14 -1.13
N GLY A 274 6.05 -3.92 -0.22
CA GLY A 274 5.73 -5.32 -0.42
C GLY A 274 4.72 -5.53 -1.53
N GLY A 275 3.69 -4.68 -1.59
CA GLY A 275 2.70 -4.69 -2.67
C GLY A 275 3.32 -4.42 -4.05
N ILE A 276 4.26 -3.47 -4.15
CA ILE A 276 4.95 -3.15 -5.40
C ILE A 276 5.87 -4.32 -5.82
N VAL A 277 6.72 -4.82 -4.93
CA VAL A 277 7.70 -5.87 -5.28
C VAL A 277 7.00 -7.19 -5.59
N ALA A 278 6.04 -7.61 -4.76
CA ALA A 278 5.32 -8.87 -4.96
C ALA A 278 4.43 -8.88 -6.21
N ALA A 279 4.04 -7.73 -6.75
CA ALA A 279 3.36 -7.67 -8.05
C ALA A 279 4.17 -8.40 -9.16
N ARG A 280 5.50 -8.32 -9.05
CA ARG A 280 6.48 -9.04 -9.88
C ARG A 280 6.82 -10.42 -9.33
N THR A 281 7.25 -10.49 -8.07
CA THR A 281 7.90 -11.69 -7.51
C THR A 281 6.95 -12.72 -6.93
N GLY A 282 5.73 -12.31 -6.55
CA GLY A 282 4.90 -13.11 -5.64
C GLY A 282 5.55 -13.25 -4.27
N VAL A 283 5.17 -14.30 -3.55
CA VAL A 283 5.65 -14.59 -2.19
C VAL A 283 6.36 -15.94 -2.07
N ASP A 284 6.58 -16.64 -3.19
CA ASP A 284 7.08 -18.02 -3.18
C ASP A 284 8.51 -18.14 -2.62
N ALA A 285 9.32 -17.09 -2.77
CA ALA A 285 10.69 -17.02 -2.24
C ALA A 285 10.76 -16.53 -0.78
N VAL A 286 9.64 -16.15 -0.17
CA VAL A 286 9.60 -15.70 1.23
C VAL A 286 9.82 -16.89 2.16
N PRO A 287 10.63 -16.75 3.24
CA PRO A 287 10.77 -17.79 4.25
C PRO A 287 9.41 -18.26 4.78
N ALA A 288 9.17 -19.57 4.77
CA ALA A 288 7.92 -20.16 5.26
C ALA A 288 7.49 -19.65 6.65
N PRO A 289 8.39 -19.45 7.64
CA PRO A 289 8.00 -18.94 8.95
C PRO A 289 7.43 -17.52 8.94
N TRP A 290 7.61 -16.71 7.89
CA TRP A 290 6.96 -15.40 7.77
C TRP A 290 5.53 -15.56 7.29
N LEU A 291 5.32 -16.44 6.30
CA LEU A 291 3.99 -16.73 5.75
C LEU A 291 3.09 -17.46 6.74
N GLU A 292 3.67 -18.33 7.57
CA GLU A 292 2.97 -19.06 8.63
C GLU A 292 2.51 -18.15 9.78
N ARG A 293 3.31 -17.13 10.12
CA ARG A 293 2.99 -16.16 11.18
C ARG A 293 2.01 -15.09 10.72
N ARG A 294 2.10 -14.68 9.46
CA ARG A 294 1.20 -13.68 8.90
C ARG A 294 -0.24 -14.17 8.93
N GLU A 295 -1.13 -13.35 9.47
CA GLU A 295 -2.56 -13.60 9.47
C GLU A 295 -3.03 -13.93 8.04
N PRO A 296 -3.76 -15.06 7.86
CA PRO A 296 -4.18 -15.48 6.54
C PRO A 296 -5.18 -14.49 5.93
N LEU A 297 -5.07 -14.26 4.62
CA LEU A 297 -6.09 -13.52 3.90
C LEU A 297 -7.41 -14.32 3.85
N PRO A 298 -8.57 -13.66 4.00
CA PRO A 298 -9.86 -14.30 3.81
C PRO A 298 -9.97 -14.94 2.42
N GLY A 299 -10.54 -16.14 2.35
CA GLY A 299 -10.77 -16.84 1.08
C GLY A 299 -9.62 -17.76 0.62
N LYS A 300 -8.50 -17.83 1.35
CA LYS A 300 -7.63 -19.01 1.26
C LYS A 300 -8.32 -20.18 1.93
N ALA A 301 -8.81 -21.14 1.14
CA ALA A 301 -9.17 -22.45 1.65
C ALA A 301 -7.89 -23.06 2.26
N GLY A 302 -7.79 -23.04 3.58
CA GLY A 302 -6.63 -23.55 4.29
C GLY A 302 -6.45 -25.04 4.01
N HIS A 303 -5.25 -25.44 3.61
CA HIS A 303 -4.72 -26.72 4.05
C HIS A 303 -4.26 -26.51 5.48
N ARG A 304 -5.12 -26.91 6.42
CA ARG A 304 -4.67 -27.31 7.76
C ARG A 304 -3.90 -28.61 7.65
#